data_AF-A0A9N9ZAF7-F1
#
_entry.id   AF-A0A9N9ZAF7-F1
#
_cell.length_a   1.000
_cell.length_b   1.000
_cell.length_c   1.000
_cell.angle_alpha   90.00
_cell.angle_beta   90.00
_cell.angle_gamma   90.00
#
_symmetry.space_group_name_H-M   'P 1'
#
loop_
_entity.id
_entity.type
_entity.pdbx_description
1 polymer ?
#
loop_
_entity_poly.entity_id
_entity_poly.type
_entity_poly.pdbx_seq_one_letter_code
_entity_poly.pdbx_strand_id
1 'polypeptide(L)'
;MTQEFTLADVQRHNTADDLYIVVHNKVYSCTSFVADHPGGGELISDVAGQDATEAFVDVGHSEEAAEILETLCVGTLKSAAVSDVAATTPSPATIPETTVHVAPTVIDISSNTVSEAKKTEVIEQIKEITISPTTVLRPDSFQFFPLKEKSNISHNVAVYRFSLPSEDSVLGLPIGQHISIGAVLPQPDGTSKEIIRSYTPVSGDHQLGYFDLLIKTYPKGNISKHIEALEIGQSIRVRGPKGAFSYKPNMVRHFGMIAGGTGLTPMLQIVTSIYRGRGAGDVTEVDLIFANVTEQDILLMEDLDALAVADPKFRVHYVLDKPPQGFIGGVGFVTENMIRKWLPKPAPDVKILLCGPPPMISAMKKATENLGFEKARPVSKLEDQVFSF
;
A
#
# COMPACT_ATOMS: atom_id res chain seq x y z
N MET A 1 32.87 20.59 -8.33
CA MET A 1 32.31 19.72 -9.37
C MET A 1 31.80 18.49 -8.66
N THR A 2 30.50 18.23 -8.68
CA THR A 2 29.92 17.00 -8.10
C THR A 2 30.31 15.83 -8.99
N GLN A 3 30.84 14.76 -8.41
CA GLN A 3 31.24 13.56 -9.16
C GLN A 3 29.98 12.87 -9.71
N GLU A 4 30.02 12.46 -10.99
CA GLU A 4 28.94 11.68 -11.59
C GLU A 4 29.28 10.18 -11.54
N PHE A 5 28.29 9.36 -11.20
CA PHE A 5 28.40 7.89 -11.18
C PHE A 5 27.35 7.27 -12.08
N THR A 6 27.65 6.14 -12.70
CA THR A 6 26.62 5.25 -13.27
C THR A 6 26.13 4.27 -12.20
N LEU A 7 24.97 3.65 -12.40
CA LEU A 7 24.49 2.60 -11.48
C LEU A 7 25.46 1.42 -11.40
N ALA A 8 26.14 1.10 -12.50
CA ALA A 8 27.17 0.07 -12.55
C ALA A 8 28.42 0.45 -11.72
N ASP A 9 28.71 1.75 -11.55
CA ASP A 9 29.78 2.18 -10.65
C ASP A 9 29.37 1.98 -9.19
N VAL A 10 28.13 2.37 -8.84
CA VAL A 10 27.59 2.19 -7.48
C VAL A 10 27.54 0.70 -7.08
N GLN A 11 27.15 -0.18 -8.00
CA GLN A 11 27.07 -1.63 -7.75
C GLN A 11 28.39 -2.29 -7.35
N ARG A 12 29.54 -1.66 -7.64
CA ARG A 12 30.86 -2.18 -7.21
C ARG A 12 31.12 -1.95 -5.73
N HIS A 13 30.43 -1.00 -5.11
CA HIS A 13 30.54 -0.65 -3.70
C HIS A 13 29.41 -1.31 -2.91
N ASN A 14 29.49 -2.65 -2.77
CA ASN A 14 28.42 -3.48 -2.23
C ASN A 14 28.81 -4.28 -0.97
N THR A 15 29.84 -3.85 -0.24
CA THR A 15 30.34 -4.55 0.97
C THR A 15 30.35 -3.60 2.16
N ALA A 16 30.36 -4.11 3.40
CA ALA A 16 30.35 -3.25 4.60
C ALA A 16 31.55 -2.28 4.67
N ASP A 17 32.72 -2.68 4.14
CA ASP A 17 33.95 -1.88 4.12
C ASP A 17 34.05 -0.99 2.85
N ASP A 18 33.10 -1.11 1.93
CA ASP A 18 32.98 -0.31 0.71
C ASP A 18 31.51 -0.30 0.22
N LEU A 19 30.69 0.60 0.79
CA LEU A 19 29.24 0.59 0.66
C LEU A 19 28.71 1.91 0.10
N TYR A 20 28.17 1.88 -1.12
CA TYR A 20 27.48 3.03 -1.70
C TYR A 20 26.00 2.72 -1.91
N ILE A 21 25.15 3.74 -1.83
CA ILE A 21 23.72 3.64 -2.15
C ILE A 21 23.29 4.83 -3.02
N VAL A 22 22.23 4.65 -3.80
CA VAL A 22 21.53 5.76 -4.45
C VAL A 22 20.26 6.10 -3.67
N VAL A 23 20.04 7.39 -3.39
CA VAL A 23 18.76 7.92 -2.90
C VAL A 23 18.43 9.19 -3.69
N HIS A 24 17.26 9.23 -4.34
CA HIS A 24 16.79 10.38 -5.13
C HIS A 24 17.83 10.90 -6.15
N ASN A 25 18.45 10.00 -6.92
CA ASN A 25 19.50 10.29 -7.91
C ASN A 25 20.80 10.91 -7.34
N LYS A 26 20.98 10.91 -6.02
CA LYS A 26 22.27 11.22 -5.37
C LYS A 26 22.93 9.93 -4.91
N VAL A 27 24.25 9.92 -4.91
CA VAL A 27 25.09 8.77 -4.54
C VAL A 27 25.77 9.08 -3.22
N TYR A 28 25.66 8.14 -2.28
CA TYR A 28 26.13 8.30 -0.92
C TYR A 28 27.11 7.19 -0.56
N SER A 29 28.25 7.56 0.03
CA SER A 29 29.19 6.59 0.61
C SER A 29 28.83 6.38 2.07
N CYS A 30 28.29 5.21 2.39
CA CYS A 30 27.81 4.88 3.72
C CYS A 30 28.79 4.00 4.50
N THR A 31 29.96 3.67 3.94
CA THR A 31 31.01 2.83 4.54
C THR A 31 31.30 3.18 6.00
N SER A 32 31.55 4.47 6.29
CA SER A 32 31.87 4.93 7.65
C SER A 32 30.66 4.99 8.58
N PHE A 33 29.45 4.84 8.05
CA PHE A 33 28.19 4.99 8.78
C PHE A 33 27.49 3.65 9.05
N VAL A 34 27.94 2.54 8.44
CA VAL A 34 27.30 1.22 8.60
C VAL A 34 27.18 0.83 10.07
N ALA A 35 28.26 0.96 10.84
CA ALA A 35 28.28 0.58 12.26
C ALA A 35 27.41 1.51 13.14
N ASP A 36 27.29 2.78 12.75
CA ASP A 36 26.57 3.82 13.51
C ASP A 36 25.11 3.98 13.06
N HIS A 37 24.68 3.20 12.05
CA HIS A 37 23.32 3.27 11.52
C HIS A 37 22.30 2.88 12.62
N PRO A 38 21.40 3.80 13.04
CA PRO A 38 20.48 3.55 14.16
C PRO A 38 19.49 2.40 13.93
N GLY A 39 19.20 2.07 12.66
CA GLY A 39 18.40 0.90 12.28
C GLY A 39 19.16 -0.43 12.30
N GLY A 40 20.46 -0.40 12.58
CA GLY A 40 21.39 -1.53 12.49
C GLY A 40 22.12 -1.56 11.14
N GLY A 41 23.43 -1.84 11.17
CA GLY A 41 24.28 -1.87 9.98
C GLY A 41 23.90 -2.93 8.94
N GLU A 42 23.18 -3.99 9.35
CA GLU A 42 22.71 -5.01 8.42
C GLU A 42 21.64 -4.47 7.46
N LEU A 43 20.77 -3.55 7.91
CA LEU A 43 19.71 -2.99 7.05
C LEU A 43 20.25 -2.10 5.93
N ILE A 44 21.34 -1.37 6.18
CA ILE A 44 22.00 -0.56 5.15
C ILE A 44 22.89 -1.42 4.25
N SER A 45 23.47 -2.50 4.80
CA SER A 45 24.22 -3.52 4.04
C SER A 45 23.34 -4.26 3.03
N ASP A 46 22.07 -4.46 3.34
CA ASP A 46 21.09 -5.11 2.46
C ASP A 46 20.81 -4.34 1.15
N VAL A 47 21.01 -3.02 1.16
CA VAL A 47 20.82 -2.14 -0.01
C VAL A 47 22.15 -1.66 -0.59
N ALA A 48 23.28 -2.25 -0.16
CA ALA A 48 24.60 -1.92 -0.65
C ALA A 48 24.71 -2.08 -2.17
N GLY A 49 25.23 -1.06 -2.85
CA GLY A 49 25.38 -1.00 -4.29
C GLY A 49 24.09 -0.81 -5.09
N GLN A 50 22.95 -0.49 -4.46
CA GLN A 50 21.64 -0.43 -5.09
C GLN A 50 21.01 0.98 -5.06
N ASP A 51 19.93 1.14 -5.82
CA ASP A 51 19.01 2.25 -5.61
C ASP A 51 18.11 1.94 -4.40
N ALA A 52 18.42 2.61 -3.30
CA ALA A 52 17.77 2.48 -2.02
C ALA A 52 16.69 3.55 -1.81
N THR A 53 16.30 4.31 -2.84
CA THR A 53 15.34 5.42 -2.71
C THR A 53 14.03 4.96 -2.06
N GLU A 54 13.46 3.85 -2.54
CA GLU A 54 12.21 3.29 -2.01
C GLU A 54 12.41 2.84 -0.56
N ALA A 55 13.43 2.03 -0.28
CA ALA A 55 13.76 1.56 1.07
C ALA A 55 13.98 2.72 2.07
N PHE A 56 14.67 3.78 1.63
CA PHE A 56 14.92 4.96 2.44
C PHE A 56 13.64 5.73 2.76
N VAL A 57 12.76 5.91 1.77
CA VAL A 57 11.49 6.64 1.91
C VAL A 57 10.48 5.85 2.75
N ASP A 58 10.38 4.54 2.53
CA ASP A 58 9.37 3.67 3.15
C ASP A 58 9.62 3.46 4.64
N VAL A 59 10.89 3.35 5.05
CA VAL A 59 11.27 3.27 6.47
C VAL A 59 10.90 4.56 7.22
N GLY A 60 10.78 5.69 6.51
CA GLY A 60 10.34 6.95 7.10
C GLY A 60 11.40 7.60 7.98
N HIS A 61 12.66 7.58 7.55
CA HIS A 61 13.79 8.24 8.21
C HIS A 61 13.48 9.70 8.61
N SER A 62 13.94 10.11 9.80
CA SER A 62 13.72 11.45 10.35
C SER A 62 14.54 12.52 9.63
N GLU A 63 14.31 13.80 9.95
CA GLU A 63 15.10 14.90 9.38
C GLU A 63 16.58 14.79 9.74
N GLU A 64 16.91 14.39 10.97
CA GLU A 64 18.28 14.17 11.41
C GLU A 64 18.96 13.07 10.59
N ALA A 65 18.23 12.02 10.21
CA ALA A 65 18.75 10.97 9.34
C ALA A 65 18.97 11.46 7.90
N ALA A 66 18.13 12.37 7.40
CA ALA A 66 18.33 13.01 6.09
C ALA A 66 19.54 13.97 6.11
N GLU A 67 19.76 14.70 7.20
CA GLU A 67 20.94 15.55 7.38
C GLU A 67 22.22 14.72 7.40
N ILE A 68 22.24 13.62 8.17
CA ILE A 68 23.36 12.68 8.16
C ILE A 68 23.59 12.14 6.75
N LEU A 69 22.52 11.73 6.04
CA LEU A 69 22.63 11.24 4.67
C LEU A 69 23.28 12.29 3.74
N GLU A 70 22.92 13.57 3.84
CA GLU A 70 23.56 14.63 3.03
C GLU A 70 25.06 14.77 3.32
N THR A 71 25.52 14.52 4.56
CA THR A 71 26.97 14.51 4.86
C THR A 71 27.73 13.38 4.17
N LEU A 72 27.03 12.31 3.78
CA LEU A 72 27.58 11.13 3.11
C LEU A 72 27.56 11.26 1.58
N CYS A 73 27.04 12.37 1.05
CA CYS A 73 26.87 12.57 -0.39
C CYS A 73 28.23 12.67 -1.10
N VAL A 74 28.50 11.76 -2.03
CA VAL A 74 29.74 11.72 -2.82
C VAL A 74 29.52 12.11 -4.27
N GLY A 75 28.27 12.17 -4.74
CA GLY A 75 27.98 12.53 -6.13
C GLY A 75 26.53 12.42 -6.54
N THR A 76 26.31 12.44 -7.85
CA THR A 76 25.00 12.28 -8.47
C THR A 76 25.00 11.11 -9.44
N LEU A 77 23.86 10.43 -9.54
CA LEU A 77 23.67 9.37 -10.52
C LEU A 77 23.45 9.99 -11.89
N LYS A 78 24.19 9.51 -12.89
CA LYS A 78 24.10 9.95 -14.26
C LYS A 78 22.76 9.55 -14.84
N SER A 79 21.89 10.53 -15.11
CA SER A 79 20.65 10.30 -15.84
C SER A 79 20.99 9.70 -17.21
N ALA A 80 20.29 8.63 -17.59
CA ALA A 80 20.35 8.18 -18.97
C ALA A 80 19.92 9.35 -19.87
N ALA A 81 20.81 9.77 -20.77
CA ALA A 81 20.52 10.82 -21.73
C ALA A 81 19.41 10.32 -22.67
N VAL A 82 18.19 10.83 -22.47
CA VAL A 82 17.20 10.87 -23.54
C VAL A 82 17.70 11.94 -24.50
N SER A 83 18.02 11.54 -25.72
CA SER A 83 18.50 12.42 -26.79
C SER A 83 17.55 13.61 -26.97
N ASP A 84 18.12 14.82 -26.92
CA ASP A 84 17.47 16.08 -27.25
C ASP A 84 16.79 16.03 -28.62
N VAL A 85 15.48 16.27 -28.64
CA VAL A 85 14.81 16.87 -29.80
C VAL A 85 14.30 18.23 -29.37
N ALA A 86 14.88 19.25 -29.99
CA ALA A 86 14.70 20.65 -29.69
C ALA A 86 13.23 21.10 -29.67
N ALA A 87 12.96 21.99 -28.72
CA ALA A 87 11.72 22.75 -28.62
C ALA A 87 11.39 23.46 -29.93
N THR A 88 10.27 23.07 -30.54
CA THR A 88 9.50 23.92 -31.43
C THR A 88 8.09 24.03 -30.86
N THR A 89 7.75 25.21 -30.36
CA THR A 89 6.38 25.60 -30.00
C THR A 89 5.50 25.66 -31.25
N PRO A 90 4.26 25.14 -31.19
CA PRO A 90 3.16 25.68 -31.98
C PRO A 90 2.12 26.39 -31.10
N SER A 91 1.69 27.55 -31.62
CA SER A 91 0.50 28.33 -31.24
C SER A 91 -0.79 27.48 -31.34
N PRO A 92 -1.92 27.88 -30.70
CA PRO A 92 -3.07 27.00 -30.50
C PRO A 92 -3.85 26.81 -31.81
N ALA A 93 -3.80 25.59 -32.34
CA ALA A 93 -4.66 25.15 -33.42
C ALA A 93 -5.81 24.32 -32.84
N THR A 94 -7.02 24.73 -33.21
CA THR A 94 -8.33 24.15 -32.91
C THR A 94 -8.35 22.63 -33.06
N ILE A 95 -8.77 21.92 -32.02
CA ILE A 95 -9.04 20.48 -32.05
C ILE A 95 -10.30 20.26 -32.91
N PRO A 96 -10.27 19.41 -33.94
CA PRO A 96 -11.50 18.91 -34.53
C PRO A 96 -12.11 17.88 -33.57
N GLU A 97 -13.35 18.15 -33.12
CA GLU A 97 -14.19 17.15 -32.48
C GLU A 97 -14.34 15.95 -33.42
N THR A 98 -13.72 14.83 -33.08
CA THR A 98 -14.15 13.54 -33.61
C THR A 98 -15.31 13.06 -32.76
N THR A 99 -16.45 13.74 -32.90
CA THR A 99 -17.76 13.17 -32.56
C THR A 99 -17.94 11.94 -33.44
N VAL A 100 -17.88 10.75 -32.83
CA VAL A 100 -18.56 9.59 -33.41
C VAL A 100 -20.05 9.89 -33.28
N HIS A 101 -20.60 10.55 -34.30
CA HIS A 101 -22.04 10.60 -34.51
C HIS A 101 -22.50 9.19 -34.83
N VAL A 102 -22.86 8.43 -33.79
CA VAL A 102 -23.92 7.45 -33.96
C VAL A 102 -25.18 8.30 -34.09
N ALA A 103 -25.66 8.45 -35.32
CA ALA A 103 -26.95 9.08 -35.57
C ALA A 103 -27.98 8.41 -34.65
N PRO A 104 -28.79 9.16 -33.88
CA PRO A 104 -29.88 8.56 -33.16
C PRO A 104 -30.76 7.93 -34.23
N THR A 105 -30.82 6.60 -34.26
CA THR A 105 -31.84 5.93 -35.02
C THR A 105 -33.13 6.27 -34.30
N VAL A 106 -33.80 7.32 -34.76
CA VAL A 106 -35.19 7.55 -34.41
C VAL A 106 -35.93 6.33 -34.94
N ILE A 107 -36.21 5.38 -34.05
CA ILE A 107 -37.11 4.29 -34.34
C ILE A 107 -38.46 4.96 -34.54
N ASP A 108 -38.88 5.10 -35.78
CA ASP A 108 -40.23 5.50 -36.13
C ASP A 108 -41.19 4.42 -35.60
N ILE A 109 -41.84 4.73 -34.48
CA ILE A 109 -42.79 3.82 -33.81
C ILE A 109 -44.16 3.83 -34.49
N SER A 110 -44.28 4.39 -35.70
CA SER A 110 -45.54 4.41 -36.44
C SER A 110 -45.88 3.09 -37.17
N SER A 111 -45.05 2.05 -37.07
CA SER A 111 -45.40 0.71 -37.60
C SER A 111 -45.40 -0.36 -36.51
N ASN A 112 -46.59 -0.86 -36.22
CA ASN A 112 -46.88 -1.75 -35.08
C ASN A 112 -46.59 -3.22 -35.40
N THR A 113 -45.40 -3.55 -35.91
CA THR A 113 -44.98 -4.95 -36.14
C THR A 113 -43.49 -5.14 -35.88
N VAL A 114 -43.06 -5.07 -34.62
CA VAL A 114 -41.80 -5.68 -34.17
C VAL A 114 -42.17 -6.98 -33.47
N SER A 115 -41.67 -8.10 -33.97
CA SER A 115 -41.92 -9.42 -33.37
C SER A 115 -41.42 -9.47 -31.93
N GLU A 116 -42.15 -10.20 -31.07
CA GLU A 116 -41.78 -10.43 -29.65
C GLU A 116 -40.30 -10.82 -29.51
N ALA A 117 -39.77 -11.66 -30.41
CA ALA A 117 -38.37 -12.08 -30.41
C ALA A 117 -37.37 -10.90 -30.55
N LYS A 118 -37.67 -9.89 -31.39
CA LYS A 118 -36.80 -8.71 -31.54
C LYS A 118 -36.90 -7.76 -30.35
N LYS A 119 -38.04 -7.71 -29.66
CA LYS A 119 -38.15 -6.99 -28.38
C LYS A 119 -37.32 -7.65 -27.30
N THR A 120 -37.35 -8.98 -27.21
CA THR A 120 -36.54 -9.74 -26.24
C THR A 120 -35.06 -9.57 -26.51
N GLU A 121 -34.62 -9.60 -27.76
CA GLU A 121 -33.21 -9.43 -28.16
C GLU A 121 -32.69 -8.01 -27.88
N VAL A 122 -33.50 -6.97 -28.13
CA VAL A 122 -33.14 -5.58 -27.78
C VAL A 122 -33.14 -5.37 -26.25
N ILE A 123 -34.05 -6.01 -25.52
CA ILE A 123 -34.09 -5.96 -24.04
C ILE A 123 -32.91 -6.74 -23.44
N GLU A 124 -32.48 -7.85 -24.03
CA GLU A 124 -31.25 -8.55 -23.64
C GLU A 124 -30.00 -7.72 -23.96
N GLN A 125 -29.92 -7.10 -25.14
CA GLN A 125 -28.82 -6.21 -25.51
C GLN A 125 -28.73 -4.96 -24.61
N ILE A 126 -29.87 -4.42 -24.13
CA ILE A 126 -29.90 -3.32 -23.15
C ILE A 126 -29.53 -3.81 -21.74
N LYS A 127 -29.85 -5.06 -21.38
CA LYS A 127 -29.41 -5.69 -20.12
C LYS A 127 -27.91 -6.02 -20.12
N GLU A 128 -27.30 -6.24 -21.29
CA GLU A 128 -25.88 -6.55 -21.44
C GLU A 128 -24.96 -5.33 -21.59
N ILE A 129 -25.48 -4.09 -21.63
CA ILE A 129 -24.65 -2.90 -21.34
C ILE A 129 -24.39 -2.88 -19.83
N THR A 130 -23.63 -3.86 -19.36
CA THR A 130 -22.99 -3.80 -18.06
C THR A 130 -21.92 -2.73 -18.21
N ILE A 131 -22.25 -1.49 -17.84
CA ILE A 131 -21.26 -0.42 -17.74
C ILE A 131 -20.31 -0.86 -16.64
N SER A 132 -19.19 -1.48 -17.03
CA SER A 132 -18.12 -1.81 -16.09
C SER A 132 -17.72 -0.52 -15.38
N PRO A 133 -17.66 -0.51 -14.03
CA PRO A 133 -17.33 0.69 -13.29
C PRO A 133 -16.00 1.27 -13.77
N THR A 134 -15.96 2.59 -13.96
CA THR A 134 -14.72 3.26 -14.39
C THR A 134 -13.72 3.26 -13.23
N THR A 135 -12.53 2.71 -13.44
CA THR A 135 -11.42 2.75 -12.48
C THR A 135 -10.73 4.11 -12.51
N VAL A 136 -10.45 4.69 -11.33
CA VAL A 136 -10.00 6.09 -11.26
C VAL A 136 -8.50 6.27 -11.08
N LEU A 137 -7.81 5.31 -10.45
CA LEU A 137 -6.42 5.46 -10.00
C LEU A 137 -5.43 5.56 -11.17
N ARG A 138 -4.49 6.51 -11.05
CA ARG A 138 -3.36 6.69 -11.99
C ARG A 138 -2.03 6.45 -11.28
N PRO A 139 -1.18 5.50 -11.75
CA PRO A 139 0.01 5.08 -11.00
C PRO A 139 1.05 6.20 -10.89
N ASP A 140 1.19 7.01 -11.94
CA ASP A 140 2.27 7.98 -12.07
C ASP A 140 1.80 9.42 -12.01
N SER A 141 0.52 9.65 -11.72
CA SER A 141 -0.08 10.98 -11.67
C SER A 141 -0.89 11.16 -10.42
N PHE A 142 -0.60 12.24 -9.70
CA PHE A 142 -1.39 12.65 -8.55
C PHE A 142 -2.76 13.17 -8.98
N GLN A 143 -3.79 12.73 -8.26
CA GLN A 143 -5.19 13.09 -8.40
C GLN A 143 -5.70 13.61 -7.07
N PHE A 144 -6.77 14.40 -7.10
CA PHE A 144 -7.36 15.02 -5.92
C PHE A 144 -8.69 14.36 -5.60
N PHE A 145 -8.87 13.94 -4.36
CA PHE A 145 -10.09 13.30 -3.89
C PHE A 145 -10.63 14.07 -2.66
N PRO A 146 -11.83 14.67 -2.74
CA PRO A 146 -12.38 15.48 -1.67
C PRO A 146 -12.90 14.61 -0.52
N LEU A 147 -12.64 15.04 0.70
CA LEU A 147 -13.18 14.45 1.92
C LEU A 147 -14.69 14.66 1.94
N LYS A 148 -15.44 13.56 1.94
CA LYS A 148 -16.90 13.53 2.00
C LYS A 148 -17.41 13.43 3.43
N GLU A 149 -16.73 12.62 4.24
CA GLU A 149 -17.18 12.27 5.59
C GLU A 149 -15.97 11.93 6.47
N LYS A 150 -16.06 12.27 7.76
CA LYS A 150 -15.07 11.92 8.78
C LYS A 150 -15.80 11.34 10.00
N SER A 151 -15.48 10.09 10.34
CA SER A 151 -16.10 9.36 11.43
C SER A 151 -15.05 8.95 12.46
N ASN A 152 -15.10 9.54 13.65
CA ASN A 152 -14.17 9.23 14.73
C ASN A 152 -14.51 7.87 15.34
N ILE A 153 -13.53 6.96 15.36
CA ILE A 153 -13.68 5.59 15.90
C ILE A 153 -13.15 5.53 17.34
N SER A 154 -12.02 6.19 17.60
CA SER A 154 -11.44 6.27 18.94
C SER A 154 -10.71 7.61 19.13
N HIS A 155 -10.03 7.78 20.27
CA HIS A 155 -9.32 9.02 20.61
C HIS A 155 -8.24 9.44 19.60
N ASN A 156 -7.71 8.51 18.80
CA ASN A 156 -6.69 8.78 17.79
C ASN A 156 -6.92 8.02 16.47
N VAL A 157 -8.11 7.47 16.23
CA VAL A 157 -8.43 6.76 14.99
C VAL A 157 -9.72 7.31 14.41
N ALA A 158 -9.72 7.58 13.11
CA ALA A 158 -10.92 7.94 12.37
C ALA A 158 -10.94 7.27 11.00
N VAL A 159 -12.14 7.08 10.47
CA VAL A 159 -12.40 6.71 9.08
C VAL A 159 -12.67 7.98 8.29
N TYR A 160 -11.93 8.16 7.21
CA TYR A 160 -12.04 9.29 6.28
C TYR A 160 -12.55 8.77 4.94
N ARG A 161 -13.73 9.21 4.54
CA ARG A 161 -14.34 8.85 3.26
C ARG A 161 -14.05 9.90 2.22
N PHE A 162 -13.49 9.50 1.10
CA PHE A 162 -13.17 10.40 -0.01
C PHE A 162 -14.05 10.08 -1.22
N SER A 163 -14.62 11.09 -1.85
CA SER A 163 -15.44 10.91 -3.06
C SER A 163 -14.58 10.56 -4.26
N LEU A 164 -15.07 9.64 -5.09
CA LEU A 164 -14.55 9.41 -6.44
C LEU A 164 -15.18 10.42 -7.44
N PRO A 165 -14.66 10.54 -8.67
CA PRO A 165 -15.14 11.51 -9.65
C PRO A 165 -16.61 11.33 -10.07
N SER A 166 -17.16 10.13 -9.93
CA SER A 166 -18.58 9.82 -10.17
C SER A 166 -19.06 8.77 -9.18
N GLU A 167 -20.36 8.77 -8.88
CA GLU A 167 -21.01 7.81 -7.97
C GLU A 167 -20.92 6.36 -8.47
N ASP A 168 -20.75 6.15 -9.78
CA ASP A 168 -20.61 4.83 -10.40
C ASP A 168 -19.14 4.39 -10.58
N SER A 169 -18.18 5.22 -10.18
CA SER A 169 -16.75 4.89 -10.29
C SER A 169 -16.27 3.98 -9.16
N VAL A 170 -15.19 3.25 -9.41
CA VAL A 170 -14.45 2.49 -8.39
C VAL A 170 -13.03 3.00 -8.28
N LEU A 171 -12.38 2.76 -7.14
CA LEU A 171 -10.99 3.17 -6.95
C LEU A 171 -10.07 2.49 -7.97
N GLY A 172 -10.32 1.20 -8.24
CA GLY A 172 -9.50 0.41 -9.16
C GLY A 172 -8.16 0.04 -8.54
N LEU A 173 -8.17 -0.32 -7.25
CA LEU A 173 -6.98 -0.72 -6.50
C LEU A 173 -6.91 -2.26 -6.44
N PRO A 174 -5.96 -2.91 -7.12
CA PRO A 174 -5.79 -4.35 -7.04
C PRO A 174 -5.53 -4.81 -5.59
N ILE A 175 -6.08 -5.96 -5.22
CA ILE A 175 -5.97 -6.50 -3.87
C ILE A 175 -4.50 -6.83 -3.56
N GLY A 176 -3.98 -6.30 -2.47
CA GLY A 176 -2.57 -6.34 -2.07
C GLY A 176 -1.76 -5.10 -2.43
N GLN A 177 -2.33 -4.18 -3.22
CA GLN A 177 -1.70 -2.90 -3.55
C GLN A 177 -2.25 -1.79 -2.66
N HIS A 178 -1.52 -0.69 -2.62
CA HIS A 178 -1.84 0.49 -1.81
C HIS A 178 -1.82 1.77 -2.66
N ILE A 179 -2.27 2.87 -2.07
CA ILE A 179 -2.17 4.22 -2.63
C ILE A 179 -1.05 5.00 -1.95
N SER A 180 -0.48 5.98 -2.65
CA SER A 180 0.45 6.96 -2.07
C SER A 180 -0.25 8.31 -1.91
N ILE A 181 -0.27 8.83 -0.68
CA ILE A 181 -0.77 10.18 -0.37
C ILE A 181 0.42 11.13 -0.27
N GLY A 182 0.38 12.23 -1.03
CA GLY A 182 1.42 13.26 -1.02
C GLY A 182 0.92 14.58 -0.44
N ALA A 183 1.73 15.22 0.39
CA ALA A 183 1.49 16.59 0.86
C ALA A 183 2.78 17.39 0.88
N VAL A 184 2.71 18.68 0.52
CA VAL A 184 3.82 19.62 0.69
C VAL A 184 3.61 20.30 2.05
N LEU A 185 4.44 19.97 3.03
CA LEU A 185 4.28 20.42 4.41
C LEU A 185 5.38 21.42 4.80
N PRO A 186 5.06 22.47 5.58
CA PRO A 186 6.06 23.40 6.09
C PRO A 186 7.02 22.69 7.05
N GLN A 187 8.25 23.18 7.10
CA GLN A 187 9.32 22.67 7.96
C GLN A 187 9.72 23.72 9.01
N PRO A 188 10.34 23.32 10.15
CA PRO A 188 10.71 24.26 11.21
C PRO A 188 11.68 25.37 10.77
N ASP A 189 12.48 25.11 9.73
CA ASP A 189 13.44 26.05 9.14
C ASP A 189 12.78 27.08 8.19
N GLY A 190 11.46 27.03 8.03
CA GLY A 190 10.69 27.91 7.15
C GLY A 190 10.59 27.42 5.70
N THR A 191 11.21 26.29 5.35
CA THR A 191 11.08 25.66 4.04
C THR A 191 9.82 24.80 3.94
N SER A 192 9.60 24.15 2.80
CA SER A 192 8.52 23.17 2.61
C SER A 192 9.08 21.90 2.00
N LYS A 193 8.59 20.75 2.45
CA LYS A 193 9.03 19.43 2.02
C LYS A 193 7.86 18.63 1.48
N GLU A 194 8.06 17.97 0.35
CA GLU A 194 7.12 16.98 -0.14
C GLU A 194 7.27 15.68 0.66
N ILE A 195 6.18 15.25 1.29
CA ILE A 195 6.11 14.03 2.08
C ILE A 195 5.08 13.11 1.42
N ILE A 196 5.49 11.87 1.18
CA ILE A 196 4.64 10.83 0.60
C ILE A 196 4.55 9.66 1.58
N ARG A 197 3.34 9.13 1.80
CA ARG A 197 3.10 7.97 2.66
C ARG A 197 2.10 7.00 2.03
N SER A 198 2.30 5.72 2.29
CA SER A 198 1.46 4.64 1.78
C SER A 198 0.26 4.38 2.68
N TYR A 199 -0.91 4.17 2.08
CA TYR A 199 -2.15 3.84 2.77
C TYR A 199 -2.89 2.76 1.99
N THR A 200 -3.45 1.77 2.70
CA THR A 200 -4.35 0.79 2.11
C THR A 200 -5.79 1.14 2.52
N PRO A 201 -6.68 1.48 1.57
CA PRO A 201 -8.08 1.67 1.85
C PRO A 201 -8.72 0.44 2.50
N VAL A 202 -9.65 0.67 3.42
CA VAL A 202 -10.45 -0.38 4.07
C VAL A 202 -11.74 -0.69 3.29
N SER A 203 -12.07 0.14 2.31
CA SER A 203 -13.07 -0.13 1.27
C SER A 203 -12.47 -0.87 0.07
N GLY A 204 -13.31 -1.48 -0.76
CA GLY A 204 -12.87 -2.09 -2.04
C GLY A 204 -13.85 -1.81 -3.18
N ASP A 205 -13.51 -2.22 -4.40
CA ASP A 205 -14.23 -1.84 -5.64
C ASP A 205 -15.71 -2.30 -5.73
N HIS A 206 -16.18 -3.15 -4.83
CA HIS A 206 -17.63 -3.39 -4.64
C HIS A 206 -18.41 -2.18 -4.07
N GLN A 207 -17.72 -1.16 -3.55
CA GLN A 207 -18.30 0.09 -3.06
C GLN A 207 -18.06 1.18 -4.10
N LEU A 208 -19.14 1.69 -4.68
CA LEU A 208 -19.09 2.69 -5.74
C LEU A 208 -19.02 4.12 -5.18
N GLY A 209 -18.34 5.01 -5.88
CA GLY A 209 -18.39 6.45 -5.65
C GLY A 209 -17.51 6.98 -4.51
N TYR A 210 -16.87 6.11 -3.72
CA TYR A 210 -15.97 6.53 -2.65
C TYR A 210 -14.89 5.50 -2.32
N PHE A 211 -13.91 5.91 -1.52
CA PHE A 211 -13.05 4.99 -0.77
C PHE A 211 -12.83 5.49 0.66
N ASP A 212 -12.62 4.57 1.58
CA ASP A 212 -12.46 4.83 3.00
C ASP A 212 -11.03 4.53 3.46
N LEU A 213 -10.43 5.48 4.18
CA LEU A 213 -9.14 5.32 4.85
C LEU A 213 -9.35 5.27 6.36
N LEU A 214 -8.93 4.18 6.99
CA LEU A 214 -8.80 4.10 8.44
C LEU A 214 -7.42 4.60 8.84
N ILE A 215 -7.36 5.74 9.55
CA ILE A 215 -6.10 6.40 9.87
C ILE A 215 -6.00 6.61 11.37
N LYS A 216 -4.89 6.12 11.93
CA LYS A 216 -4.44 6.47 13.27
C LYS A 216 -3.61 7.75 13.21
N THR A 217 -4.02 8.77 13.96
CA THR A 217 -3.26 10.02 14.07
C THR A 217 -2.17 9.90 15.13
N TYR A 218 -0.95 10.28 14.74
CA TYR A 218 0.18 10.40 15.65
C TYR A 218 0.46 11.89 15.93
N PRO A 219 0.76 12.28 17.18
CA PRO A 219 1.02 13.69 17.52
C PRO A 219 2.12 14.35 16.68
N LYS A 220 3.16 13.59 16.33
CA LYS A 220 4.28 14.02 15.47
C LYS A 220 4.17 13.50 14.03
N GLY A 221 3.01 12.96 13.64
CA GLY A 221 2.84 12.36 12.32
C GLY A 221 2.57 13.40 11.25
N ASN A 222 3.33 13.39 10.16
CA ASN A 222 3.19 14.34 9.05
C ASN A 222 1.83 14.21 8.34
N ILE A 223 1.68 13.18 7.49
CA ILE A 223 0.47 12.99 6.68
C ILE A 223 -0.76 12.69 7.54
N SER A 224 -0.60 11.97 8.66
CA SER A 224 -1.74 11.69 9.56
C SER A 224 -2.33 12.96 10.15
N LYS A 225 -1.50 13.92 10.59
CA LYS A 225 -1.99 15.22 11.09
C LYS A 225 -2.55 16.09 9.98
N HIS A 226 -1.93 16.05 8.80
CA HIS A 226 -2.46 16.75 7.62
C HIS A 226 -3.88 16.28 7.29
N ILE A 227 -4.13 14.97 7.27
CA ILE A 227 -5.47 14.40 7.02
C ILE A 227 -6.43 14.68 8.18
N GLU A 228 -5.98 14.61 9.43
CA GLU A 228 -6.81 14.93 10.59
C GLU A 228 -7.36 16.37 10.55
N ALA A 229 -6.55 17.31 10.05
CA ALA A 229 -6.89 18.72 9.94
C ALA A 229 -7.80 19.05 8.74
N LEU A 230 -8.09 18.08 7.86
CA LEU A 230 -8.95 18.33 6.71
C LEU A 230 -10.40 18.61 7.15
N GLU A 231 -10.97 19.62 6.50
CA GLU A 231 -12.40 19.90 6.55
C GLU A 231 -13.12 19.19 5.40
N ILE A 232 -14.41 18.91 5.59
CA ILE A 232 -15.25 18.31 4.54
C ILE A 232 -15.20 19.20 3.28
N GLY A 233 -15.01 18.57 2.12
CA GLY A 233 -14.83 19.22 0.82
C GLY A 233 -13.36 19.44 0.44
N GLN A 234 -12.43 19.48 1.39
CA GLN A 234 -11.00 19.57 1.08
C GLN A 234 -10.45 18.25 0.54
N SER A 235 -9.46 18.31 -0.34
CA SER A 235 -8.95 17.12 -1.04
C SER A 235 -7.60 16.65 -0.52
N ILE A 236 -7.41 15.32 -0.50
CA ILE A 236 -6.09 14.70 -0.44
C ILE A 236 -5.53 14.52 -1.84
N ARG A 237 -4.20 14.48 -1.95
CA ARG A 237 -3.48 14.23 -3.20
C ARG A 237 -2.99 12.78 -3.23
N VAL A 238 -3.47 12.00 -4.19
CA VAL A 238 -3.29 10.54 -4.24
C VAL A 238 -2.75 10.10 -5.60
N ARG A 239 -1.81 9.15 -5.63
CA ARG A 239 -1.48 8.36 -6.82
C ARG A 239 -1.47 6.87 -6.47
N GLY A 240 -1.65 6.02 -7.47
CA GLY A 240 -1.69 4.58 -7.28
C GLY A 240 -2.29 3.86 -8.49
N PRO A 241 -2.32 2.54 -8.52
CA PRO A 241 -1.84 1.65 -7.46
C PRO A 241 -0.31 1.62 -7.33
N LYS A 242 0.18 1.21 -6.16
CA LYS A 242 1.61 0.95 -5.85
C LYS A 242 1.74 -0.37 -5.06
N GLY A 243 2.94 -0.95 -5.08
CA GLY A 243 3.25 -2.22 -4.41
C GLY A 243 3.26 -3.42 -5.36
N ALA A 244 4.08 -4.43 -5.01
CA ALA A 244 4.31 -5.62 -5.84
C ALA A 244 3.31 -6.76 -5.58
N PHE A 245 2.57 -6.72 -4.48
CA PHE A 245 1.63 -7.79 -4.15
C PHE A 245 0.35 -7.67 -4.98
N SER A 246 -0.13 -8.78 -5.52
CA SER A 246 -1.42 -8.85 -6.20
C SER A 246 -2.06 -10.21 -5.90
N TYR A 247 -3.09 -10.19 -5.07
CA TYR A 247 -3.80 -11.39 -4.65
C TYR A 247 -4.62 -11.97 -5.81
N LYS A 248 -4.62 -13.30 -5.91
CA LYS A 248 -5.54 -14.06 -6.77
C LYS A 248 -6.17 -15.18 -5.95
N PRO A 249 -7.47 -15.49 -6.16
CA PRO A 249 -8.13 -16.60 -5.47
C PRO A 249 -7.30 -17.87 -5.51
N ASN A 250 -7.14 -18.54 -4.37
CA ASN A 250 -6.39 -19.79 -4.25
C ASN A 250 -4.90 -19.73 -4.65
N MET A 251 -4.27 -18.54 -4.69
CA MET A 251 -2.84 -18.43 -5.07
C MET A 251 -1.89 -19.18 -4.13
N VAL A 252 -2.31 -19.37 -2.88
CA VAL A 252 -1.67 -20.23 -1.88
C VAL A 252 -2.77 -20.93 -1.09
N ARG A 253 -2.41 -22.06 -0.47
CA ARG A 253 -3.33 -22.79 0.40
C ARG A 253 -3.61 -22.02 1.69
N HIS A 254 -2.58 -21.37 2.26
CA HIS A 254 -2.69 -20.75 3.57
C HIS A 254 -1.78 -19.52 3.71
N PHE A 255 -2.34 -18.39 4.15
CA PHE A 255 -1.57 -17.26 4.66
C PHE A 255 -1.39 -17.29 6.18
N GLY A 256 -0.16 -17.09 6.64
CA GLY A 256 0.08 -16.57 7.99
C GLY A 256 0.30 -15.07 7.92
N MET A 257 -0.46 -14.27 8.64
CA MET A 257 -0.33 -12.81 8.63
C MET A 257 0.16 -12.32 9.98
N ILE A 258 1.10 -11.37 10.00
CA ILE A 258 1.55 -10.69 11.22
C ILE A 258 1.44 -9.18 11.01
N ALA A 259 0.50 -8.57 11.74
CA ALA A 259 0.21 -7.14 11.65
C ALA A 259 0.53 -6.42 12.96
N GLY A 260 1.04 -5.19 12.85
CA GLY A 260 1.23 -4.28 13.98
C GLY A 260 0.52 -2.94 13.77
N GLY A 261 -0.40 -2.57 14.67
CA GLY A 261 -1.13 -1.29 14.59
C GLY A 261 -1.84 -1.07 13.24
N THR A 262 -1.50 0.02 12.52
CA THR A 262 -2.10 0.33 11.21
C THR A 262 -1.69 -0.63 10.09
N GLY A 263 -0.70 -1.50 10.32
CA GLY A 263 -0.35 -2.60 9.44
C GLY A 263 -1.45 -3.66 9.27
N LEU A 264 -2.58 -3.52 9.98
CA LEU A 264 -3.79 -4.29 9.73
C LEU A 264 -4.36 -4.06 8.33
N THR A 265 -4.30 -2.83 7.80
CA THR A 265 -5.09 -2.46 6.61
C THR A 265 -4.75 -3.26 5.34
N PRO A 266 -3.47 -3.57 5.01
CA PRO A 266 -3.17 -4.51 3.91
C PRO A 266 -3.70 -5.93 4.17
N MET A 267 -3.65 -6.41 5.41
CA MET A 267 -4.14 -7.73 5.78
C MET A 267 -5.66 -7.81 5.61
N LEU A 268 -6.38 -6.79 6.10
CA LEU A 268 -7.82 -6.72 6.01
C LEU A 268 -8.31 -6.69 4.55
N GLN A 269 -7.59 -5.99 3.67
CA GLN A 269 -7.91 -5.94 2.24
C GLN A 269 -7.88 -7.35 1.61
N ILE A 270 -6.87 -8.16 1.96
CA ILE A 270 -6.74 -9.55 1.47
C ILE A 270 -7.79 -10.45 2.12
N VAL A 271 -7.94 -10.40 3.44
CA VAL A 271 -8.87 -11.24 4.20
C VAL A 271 -10.32 -11.03 3.75
N THR A 272 -10.75 -9.78 3.60
CA THR A 272 -12.12 -9.45 3.15
C THR A 272 -12.35 -9.87 1.69
N SER A 273 -11.32 -9.79 0.85
CA SER A 273 -11.39 -10.30 -0.53
C SER A 273 -11.58 -11.81 -0.58
N ILE A 274 -10.79 -12.57 0.18
CA ILE A 274 -10.92 -14.03 0.33
C ILE A 274 -12.32 -14.40 0.81
N TYR A 275 -12.82 -13.70 1.85
CA TYR A 275 -14.15 -13.96 2.40
C TYR A 275 -15.28 -13.74 1.38
N ARG A 276 -15.23 -12.64 0.61
CA ARG A 276 -16.19 -12.40 -0.48
C ARG A 276 -16.06 -13.45 -1.59
N GLY A 277 -14.84 -13.96 -1.82
CA GLY A 277 -14.53 -14.98 -2.81
C GLY A 277 -15.00 -16.40 -2.45
N ARG A 278 -15.42 -16.68 -1.21
CA ARG A 278 -15.83 -18.02 -0.76
C ARG A 278 -16.90 -18.64 -1.66
N GLY A 279 -17.93 -17.87 -2.01
CA GLY A 279 -19.02 -18.33 -2.89
C GLY A 279 -18.56 -18.65 -4.31
N ALA A 280 -17.42 -18.11 -4.74
CA ALA A 280 -16.78 -18.35 -6.04
C ALA A 280 -15.67 -19.42 -5.98
N GLY A 281 -15.52 -20.14 -4.87
CA GLY A 281 -14.56 -21.24 -4.74
C GLY A 281 -13.20 -20.85 -4.18
N ASP A 282 -13.07 -19.69 -3.55
CA ASP A 282 -11.86 -19.35 -2.80
C ASP A 282 -11.78 -20.17 -1.50
N VAL A 283 -10.79 -21.05 -1.41
CA VAL A 283 -10.60 -21.97 -0.29
C VAL A 283 -9.39 -21.62 0.58
N THR A 284 -8.69 -20.51 0.31
CA THR A 284 -7.49 -20.09 1.05
C THR A 284 -7.78 -19.91 2.55
N GLU A 285 -6.94 -20.48 3.40
CA GLU A 285 -6.99 -20.27 4.85
C GLU A 285 -6.16 -19.06 5.27
N VAL A 286 -6.52 -18.44 6.39
CA VAL A 286 -5.78 -17.31 6.98
C VAL A 286 -5.72 -17.41 8.49
N ASP A 287 -4.51 -17.38 9.03
CA ASP A 287 -4.22 -17.16 10.45
C ASP A 287 -3.54 -15.79 10.63
N LEU A 288 -4.15 -14.88 11.40
CA LEU A 288 -3.64 -13.52 11.65
C LEU A 288 -3.17 -13.37 13.10
N ILE A 289 -1.90 -13.04 13.30
CA ILE A 289 -1.40 -12.46 14.56
C ILE A 289 -1.51 -10.95 14.46
N PHE A 290 -2.29 -10.32 15.34
CA PHE A 290 -2.45 -8.88 15.38
C PHE A 290 -1.92 -8.29 16.69
N ALA A 291 -0.83 -7.53 16.59
CA ALA A 291 -0.07 -7.01 17.71
C ALA A 291 -0.29 -5.50 17.94
N ASN A 292 -0.60 -5.13 19.18
CA ASN A 292 -0.86 -3.75 19.58
C ASN A 292 -0.26 -3.46 20.98
N VAL A 293 -0.21 -2.19 21.38
CA VAL A 293 0.31 -1.83 22.71
C VAL A 293 -0.74 -2.14 23.77
N THR A 294 -1.93 -1.56 23.66
CA THR A 294 -3.06 -1.78 24.57
C THR A 294 -4.26 -2.35 23.81
N GLU A 295 -5.25 -2.87 24.53
CA GLU A 295 -6.51 -3.34 23.93
C GLU A 295 -7.25 -2.23 23.16
N GLN A 296 -7.20 -0.99 23.66
CA GLN A 296 -7.81 0.17 23.00
C GLN A 296 -7.14 0.53 21.67
N ASP A 297 -5.93 0.01 21.41
CA ASP A 297 -5.22 0.22 20.16
C ASP A 297 -5.61 -0.80 19.08
N ILE A 298 -6.40 -1.83 19.40
CA ILE A 298 -6.82 -2.86 18.43
C ILE A 298 -7.85 -2.24 17.48
N LEU A 299 -7.43 -2.08 16.23
CA LEU A 299 -8.28 -1.52 15.17
C LEU A 299 -9.26 -2.59 14.70
N LEU A 300 -10.54 -2.24 14.58
CA LEU A 300 -11.59 -3.11 14.03
C LEU A 300 -11.71 -4.46 14.75
N MET A 301 -11.53 -4.48 16.08
CA MET A 301 -11.59 -5.71 16.87
C MET A 301 -12.93 -6.44 16.68
N GLU A 302 -14.04 -5.72 16.83
CA GLU A 302 -15.39 -6.29 16.69
C GLU A 302 -15.64 -6.87 15.29
N ASP A 303 -15.17 -6.19 14.23
CA ASP A 303 -15.31 -6.68 12.86
C ASP A 303 -14.46 -7.92 12.59
N LEU A 304 -13.24 -7.98 13.14
CA LEU A 304 -12.35 -9.14 13.03
C LEU A 304 -12.93 -10.35 13.77
N ASP A 305 -13.46 -10.16 14.98
CA ASP A 305 -14.11 -11.20 15.76
C ASP A 305 -15.37 -11.72 15.05
N ALA A 306 -16.21 -10.82 14.54
CA ALA A 306 -17.40 -11.18 13.77
C ALA A 306 -17.03 -11.98 12.51
N LEU A 307 -15.94 -11.59 11.83
CA LEU A 307 -15.45 -12.32 10.66
C LEU A 307 -14.92 -13.70 11.01
N ALA A 308 -14.18 -13.84 12.12
CA ALA A 308 -13.67 -15.14 12.59
C ALA A 308 -14.79 -16.09 13.02
N VAL A 309 -15.92 -15.55 13.50
CA VAL A 309 -17.15 -16.34 13.76
C VAL A 309 -17.81 -16.77 12.44
N ALA A 310 -17.84 -15.89 11.44
CA ALA A 310 -18.52 -16.15 10.18
C ALA A 310 -17.74 -17.05 9.20
N ASP A 311 -16.41 -16.99 9.21
CA ASP A 311 -15.53 -17.80 8.35
C ASP A 311 -14.63 -18.72 9.18
N PRO A 312 -14.89 -20.05 9.22
CA PRO A 312 -14.05 -20.98 9.97
C PRO A 312 -12.62 -21.11 9.42
N LYS A 313 -12.35 -20.58 8.22
CA LYS A 313 -11.02 -20.53 7.61
C LYS A 313 -10.25 -19.25 7.91
N PHE A 314 -10.85 -18.30 8.63
CA PHE A 314 -10.17 -17.12 9.16
C PHE A 314 -10.06 -17.21 10.67
N ARG A 315 -8.85 -17.01 11.20
CA ARG A 315 -8.56 -17.03 12.63
C ARG A 315 -7.70 -15.83 12.97
N VAL A 316 -8.02 -15.19 14.10
CA VAL A 316 -7.29 -14.02 14.60
C VAL A 316 -6.77 -14.30 16.01
N HIS A 317 -5.54 -13.87 16.26
CA HIS A 317 -4.83 -14.04 17.51
C HIS A 317 -4.25 -12.69 17.95
N TYR A 318 -4.81 -12.13 19.02
CA TYR A 318 -4.38 -10.84 19.55
C TYR A 318 -3.15 -10.97 20.45
N VAL A 319 -2.21 -10.03 20.31
CA VAL A 319 -0.99 -9.92 21.11
C VAL A 319 -0.85 -8.50 21.64
N LEU A 320 -0.72 -8.34 22.96
CA LEU A 320 -0.63 -7.03 23.60
C LEU A 320 0.64 -6.87 24.43
N ASP A 321 1.35 -5.75 24.25
CA ASP A 321 2.49 -5.36 25.09
C ASP A 321 2.03 -5.04 26.53
N LYS A 322 0.93 -4.29 26.65
CA LYS A 322 0.32 -3.84 27.91
C LYS A 322 -1.14 -4.31 27.99
N PRO A 323 -1.36 -5.62 28.23
CA PRO A 323 -2.71 -6.17 28.30
C PRO A 323 -3.47 -5.71 29.55
N PRO A 324 -4.81 -5.63 29.50
CA PRO A 324 -5.62 -5.52 30.70
C PRO A 324 -5.54 -6.80 31.55
N GLN A 325 -5.93 -6.71 32.82
CA GLN A 325 -6.00 -7.87 33.70
C GLN A 325 -6.99 -8.91 33.14
N GLY A 326 -6.54 -10.17 33.06
CA GLY A 326 -7.38 -11.27 32.57
C GLY A 326 -7.42 -11.41 31.04
N PHE A 327 -6.63 -10.63 30.30
CA PHE A 327 -6.51 -10.76 28.84
C PHE A 327 -6.12 -12.20 28.44
N ILE A 328 -6.87 -12.76 27.49
CA ILE A 328 -6.64 -14.10 26.95
C ILE A 328 -6.06 -13.93 25.55
N GLY A 329 -4.74 -13.92 25.44
CA GLY A 329 -4.02 -13.76 24.18
C GLY A 329 -2.51 -13.84 24.37
N GLY A 330 -1.75 -13.35 23.39
CA GLY A 330 -0.30 -13.21 23.53
C GLY A 330 0.06 -11.98 24.36
N VAL A 331 1.09 -12.09 25.20
CA VAL A 331 1.56 -10.98 26.03
C VAL A 331 2.99 -10.60 25.66
N GLY A 332 3.26 -9.30 25.55
CA GLY A 332 4.54 -8.74 25.11
C GLY A 332 4.63 -8.61 23.59
N PHE A 333 5.84 -8.75 23.05
CA PHE A 333 6.06 -8.77 21.60
C PHE A 333 5.70 -10.13 20.98
N VAL A 334 5.46 -10.14 19.67
CA VAL A 334 5.28 -11.40 18.92
C VAL A 334 6.57 -12.22 19.02
N THR A 335 6.43 -13.52 19.34
CA THR A 335 7.57 -14.43 19.52
C THR A 335 7.51 -15.60 18.54
N GLU A 336 8.65 -16.26 18.31
CA GLU A 336 8.71 -17.51 17.52
C GLU A 336 7.76 -18.59 18.05
N ASN A 337 7.55 -18.68 19.37
CA ASN A 337 6.61 -19.63 19.94
C ASN A 337 5.16 -19.30 19.57
N MET A 338 4.79 -18.02 19.54
CA MET A 338 3.46 -17.59 19.07
C MET A 338 3.29 -17.91 17.59
N ILE A 339 4.29 -17.60 16.76
CA ILE A 339 4.26 -17.92 15.31
C ILE A 339 4.12 -19.43 15.10
N ARG A 340 4.93 -20.25 15.78
CA ARG A 340 4.87 -21.71 15.69
C ARG A 340 3.52 -22.27 16.14
N LYS A 341 2.90 -21.66 17.14
CA LYS A 341 1.63 -22.11 17.73
C LYS A 341 0.44 -21.78 16.83
N TRP A 342 0.45 -20.62 16.20
CA TRP A 342 -0.74 -20.03 15.58
C TRP A 342 -0.69 -19.92 14.06
N LEU A 343 0.50 -19.80 13.46
CA LEU A 343 0.63 -19.67 12.01
C LEU A 343 0.92 -21.03 11.34
N PRO A 344 0.64 -21.18 10.03
CA PRO A 344 0.98 -22.39 9.30
C PRO A 344 2.48 -22.69 9.34
N LYS A 345 2.84 -23.97 9.25
CA LYS A 345 4.24 -24.39 9.10
C LYS A 345 4.77 -24.03 7.69
N PRO A 346 6.08 -23.85 7.51
CA PRO A 346 6.67 -23.64 6.19
C PRO A 346 6.28 -24.75 5.22
N ALA A 347 5.79 -24.34 4.04
CA ALA A 347 5.50 -25.22 2.91
C ALA A 347 5.50 -24.40 1.61
N PRO A 348 5.69 -25.01 0.42
CA PRO A 348 5.71 -24.29 -0.86
C PRO A 348 4.41 -23.54 -1.19
N ASP A 349 3.28 -23.97 -0.61
CA ASP A 349 1.94 -23.42 -0.83
C ASP A 349 1.44 -22.58 0.37
N VAL A 350 2.38 -22.08 1.19
CA VAL A 350 2.14 -21.20 2.35
C VAL A 350 2.92 -19.91 2.16
N LYS A 351 2.30 -18.78 2.51
CA LYS A 351 2.98 -17.47 2.50
C LYS A 351 2.79 -16.73 3.81
N ILE A 352 3.84 -16.09 4.31
CA ILE A 352 3.79 -15.19 5.45
C ILE A 352 3.70 -13.75 4.94
N LEU A 353 2.74 -12.98 5.46
CA LEU A 353 2.59 -11.56 5.15
C LEU A 353 2.88 -10.72 6.41
N LEU A 354 3.72 -9.71 6.28
CA LEU A 354 4.16 -8.84 7.37
C LEU A 354 3.80 -7.38 7.07
N CYS A 355 3.23 -6.66 8.03
CA CYS A 355 3.09 -5.21 7.95
C CYS A 355 3.00 -4.58 9.36
N GLY A 356 3.81 -3.56 9.63
CA GLY A 356 3.93 -2.98 10.97
C GLY A 356 5.17 -2.11 11.11
N PRO A 357 5.49 -1.62 12.32
CA PRO A 357 6.65 -0.78 12.55
C PRO A 357 7.97 -1.46 12.15
N PRO A 358 8.98 -0.73 11.63
CA PRO A 358 10.23 -1.32 11.14
C PRO A 358 10.94 -2.28 12.13
N PRO A 359 11.03 -1.98 13.45
CA PRO A 359 11.64 -2.91 14.40
C PRO A 359 10.89 -4.24 14.50
N MET A 360 9.56 -4.20 14.40
CA MET A 360 8.72 -5.39 14.39
C MET A 360 8.97 -6.21 13.12
N ILE A 361 8.98 -5.57 11.95
CA ILE A 361 9.23 -6.25 10.67
C ILE A 361 10.59 -6.95 10.66
N SER A 362 11.65 -6.26 11.09
CA SER A 362 12.99 -6.83 11.19
C SER A 362 13.01 -8.08 12.09
N ALA A 363 12.40 -7.98 13.28
CA ALA A 363 12.30 -9.12 14.19
C ALA A 363 11.49 -10.28 13.60
N MET A 364 10.39 -10.01 12.89
CA MET A 364 9.54 -11.04 12.30
C MET A 364 10.19 -11.74 11.12
N LYS A 365 10.91 -11.02 10.24
CA LYS A 365 11.70 -11.65 9.16
C LYS A 365 12.69 -12.67 9.73
N LYS A 366 13.44 -12.29 10.78
CA LYS A 366 14.38 -13.18 11.48
C LYS A 366 13.69 -14.36 12.16
N ALA A 367 12.57 -14.11 12.86
CA ALA A 367 11.81 -15.16 13.53
C ALA A 367 11.26 -16.19 12.54
N THR A 368 10.75 -15.76 11.39
CA THR A 368 10.26 -16.68 10.34
C THR A 368 11.39 -17.49 9.71
N GLU A 369 12.56 -16.88 9.48
CA GLU A 369 13.74 -17.61 8.98
C GLU A 369 14.18 -18.71 9.96
N ASN A 370 14.26 -18.40 11.26
CA ASN A 370 14.56 -19.39 12.31
C ASN A 370 13.55 -20.54 12.39
N LEU A 371 12.31 -20.30 11.94
CA LEU A 371 11.25 -21.30 11.90
C LEU A 371 11.24 -22.12 10.61
N GLY A 372 12.16 -21.85 9.67
CA GLY A 372 12.37 -22.61 8.45
C GLY A 372 11.62 -22.08 7.22
N PHE A 373 11.12 -20.84 7.28
CA PHE A 373 10.67 -20.13 6.08
C PHE A 373 11.87 -19.63 5.27
N GLU A 374 11.67 -19.42 3.96
CA GLU A 374 12.68 -18.79 3.11
C GLU A 374 13.05 -17.40 3.63
N LYS A 375 14.35 -17.08 3.57
CA LYS A 375 14.86 -15.78 3.99
C LYS A 375 14.16 -14.66 3.23
N ALA A 376 13.53 -13.75 3.96
CA ALA A 376 12.85 -12.59 3.38
C ALA A 376 13.85 -11.67 2.68
N ARG A 377 13.48 -11.14 1.51
CA ARG A 377 14.26 -10.12 0.81
C ARG A 377 14.14 -8.76 1.51
N PRO A 378 15.08 -7.82 1.25
CA PRO A 378 14.93 -6.44 1.69
C PRO A 378 13.66 -5.81 1.12
N VAL A 379 13.50 -5.92 -0.21
CA VAL A 379 12.29 -5.55 -0.97
C VAL A 379 11.58 -6.82 -1.41
N SER A 380 10.35 -7.01 -0.94
CA SER A 380 9.56 -8.21 -1.20
C SER A 380 9.13 -8.30 -2.66
N LYS A 381 9.16 -9.49 -3.23
CA LYS A 381 8.55 -9.82 -4.53
C LYS A 381 7.39 -10.79 -4.34
N LEU A 382 6.48 -10.79 -5.31
CA LEU A 382 5.24 -11.57 -5.22
C LEU A 382 5.48 -13.06 -4.95
N GLU A 383 6.55 -13.63 -5.49
CA GLU A 383 6.91 -15.03 -5.31
C GLU A 383 7.41 -15.38 -3.90
N ASP A 384 7.97 -14.42 -3.15
CA ASP A 384 8.70 -14.67 -1.90
C ASP A 384 7.82 -15.31 -0.82
N GLN A 385 8.26 -16.40 -0.18
CA GLN A 385 7.47 -17.07 0.87
C GLN A 385 7.14 -16.15 2.06
N VAL A 386 8.00 -15.18 2.36
CA VAL A 386 7.77 -14.14 3.36
C VAL A 386 7.75 -12.78 2.66
N PHE A 387 6.58 -12.12 2.66
CA PHE A 387 6.36 -10.84 2.02
C PHE A 387 6.09 -9.76 3.08
N SER A 388 6.94 -8.75 3.14
CA SER A 388 6.66 -7.51 3.88
C SER A 388 6.05 -6.48 2.93
N PHE A 389 4.91 -5.91 3.33
CA PHE A 389 4.29 -4.77 2.67
C PHE A 389 5.07 -3.48 2.90
#